data_AF-A0A914G8V5-F1
#
_entry.id   AF-A0A914G8V5-F1
#
_cell.length_a   1.000
_cell.length_b   1.000
_cell.length_c   1.000
_cell.angle_alpha   90.00
_cell.angle_beta   90.00
_cell.angle_gamma   90.00
#
_symmetry.space_group_name_H-M   'P 1'
#
loop_
_entity.id
_entity.type
_entity.pdbx_description
1 polymer ?
#
loop_
_entity_poly.entity_id
_entity_poly.type
_entity_poly.pdbx_seq_one_letter_code
_entity_poly.pdbx_strand_id
1 'polypeptide(L)'
;MQERVLVEVSSLLTDIKDEIANGKQEISLQNAIDISVGSIINYLTFGYRYSKDKRAEFEHVKQFATTLVSQFSNPLNRLMDSDPEYYKKFPLCNSYYKYFSGEIQKMKDFFNNLIEKHQKSINFESDEEPTDFVEAYLRHQHKLKAEGGNDNNNVNDNF
;
A
#
# COMPACT_ATOMS: atom_id res chain seq x y z
N MET A 1 -7.36 2.27 -17.87
CA MET A 1 -7.83 2.49 -16.47
C MET A 1 -9.30 2.07 -16.29
N GLN A 2 -10.25 2.60 -17.06
CA GLN A 2 -11.68 2.25 -16.92
C GLN A 2 -11.97 0.75 -17.09
N GLU A 3 -11.34 0.08 -18.05
CA GLU A 3 -11.48 -1.37 -18.26
C GLU A 3 -11.08 -2.18 -17.01
N ARG A 4 -10.02 -1.75 -16.30
CA ARG A 4 -9.54 -2.41 -15.08
C ARG A 4 -10.60 -2.36 -13.97
N VAL A 5 -11.30 -1.22 -13.84
CA VAL A 5 -12.41 -1.05 -12.89
C VAL A 5 -13.60 -1.93 -13.28
N LEU A 6 -13.96 -2.00 -14.56
CA LEU A 6 -15.08 -2.83 -15.03
C LEU A 6 -14.82 -4.32 -14.80
N VAL A 7 -13.59 -4.78 -15.01
CA VAL A 7 -13.17 -6.16 -14.71
C VAL A 7 -13.31 -6.46 -13.22
N GLU A 8 -12.86 -5.55 -12.37
CA GLU A 8 -12.97 -5.74 -10.91
C GLU A 8 -14.42 -5.79 -10.45
N VAL A 9 -15.28 -4.87 -10.91
CA VAL A 9 -16.70 -4.86 -10.58
C VAL A 9 -17.38 -6.14 -11.05
N SER A 10 -17.04 -6.62 -12.25
CA SER A 10 -17.59 -7.88 -12.77
C SER A 10 -17.16 -9.08 -11.92
N SER A 11 -15.90 -9.10 -11.47
CA SER A 11 -15.38 -10.12 -10.58
C SER A 11 -16.04 -10.08 -9.20
N LEU A 12 -16.25 -8.88 -8.64
CA LEU A 12 -16.94 -8.66 -7.37
C LEU A 12 -18.36 -9.23 -7.42
N LEU A 13 -19.12 -8.90 -8.48
CA LEU A 13 -20.49 -9.39 -8.66
C LEU A 13 -20.52 -10.91 -8.84
N THR A 14 -19.52 -11.48 -9.52
CA THR A 14 -19.40 -12.93 -9.68
C THR A 14 -19.12 -13.60 -8.34
N ASP A 15 -18.18 -13.07 -7.56
CA ASP A 15 -17.85 -13.60 -6.23
C ASP A 15 -19.04 -13.54 -5.27
N ILE A 16 -19.82 -12.45 -5.30
CA ILE A 16 -21.05 -12.34 -4.49
C ILE A 16 -22.08 -13.39 -4.94
N LYS A 17 -22.30 -13.57 -6.25
CA LYS A 17 -23.23 -14.59 -6.77
C LYS A 17 -22.80 -16.00 -6.37
N ASP A 18 -21.51 -16.29 -6.44
CA ASP A 18 -20.96 -17.59 -6.02
C ASP A 18 -21.17 -17.82 -4.52
N GLU A 19 -20.97 -16.80 -3.67
CA GLU A 19 -21.23 -16.92 -2.23
C GLU A 19 -22.73 -17.16 -1.93
N ILE A 20 -23.63 -16.49 -2.65
CA ILE A 20 -25.08 -16.75 -2.55
C ILE A 20 -25.42 -18.17 -2.99
N ALA A 21 -24.88 -18.63 -4.12
CA ALA A 21 -25.11 -19.96 -4.65
C ALA A 21 -24.60 -21.07 -3.69
N ASN A 22 -23.52 -20.79 -2.96
CA ASN A 22 -22.98 -21.66 -1.92
C ASN A 22 -23.75 -21.60 -0.58
N GLY A 23 -24.90 -20.92 -0.54
CA GLY A 23 -25.81 -20.92 0.61
C GLY A 23 -25.42 -19.97 1.74
N LYS A 24 -24.49 -19.04 1.50
CA LYS A 24 -24.07 -18.04 2.49
C LYS A 24 -25.18 -17.00 2.66
N GLN A 25 -25.80 -16.95 3.84
CA GLN A 25 -26.93 -16.04 4.12
C GLN A 25 -26.51 -14.61 4.41
N GLU A 26 -25.28 -14.41 4.91
CA GLU A 26 -24.73 -13.09 5.22
C GLU A 26 -23.45 -12.85 4.42
N ILE A 27 -23.46 -11.78 3.64
CA ILE A 27 -22.33 -11.35 2.83
C ILE A 27 -21.94 -9.95 3.30
N SER A 28 -20.70 -9.81 3.77
CA SER A 28 -20.15 -8.49 4.10
C SER A 28 -19.79 -7.76 2.81
N LEU A 29 -20.67 -6.86 2.38
CA LEU A 29 -20.41 -5.98 1.24
C LEU A 29 -19.19 -5.09 1.49
N GLN A 30 -18.94 -4.68 2.73
CA GLN A 30 -17.77 -3.89 3.08
C GLN A 30 -16.47 -4.63 2.73
N ASN A 31 -16.32 -5.89 3.16
CA ASN A 31 -15.11 -6.66 2.86
C ASN A 31 -14.96 -6.90 1.36
N ALA A 32 -16.07 -7.17 0.67
CA ALA A 32 -16.05 -7.40 -0.77
C ALA A 32 -15.60 -6.14 -1.54
N ILE A 33 -16.13 -4.97 -1.17
CA ILE A 33 -15.74 -3.68 -1.74
C ILE A 33 -14.28 -3.35 -1.40
N ASP A 34 -13.86 -3.53 -0.15
CA ASP A 34 -12.50 -3.23 0.29
C ASP A 34 -11.46 -4.03 -0.52
N ILE A 35 -11.70 -5.32 -0.73
CA ILE A 35 -10.82 -6.19 -1.54
C ILE A 35 -10.77 -5.69 -2.98
N SER A 36 -11.92 -5.32 -3.55
CA SER A 36 -11.98 -4.84 -4.93
C SER A 36 -11.26 -3.51 -5.12
N VAL A 37 -11.46 -2.55 -4.23
CA VAL A 37 -10.76 -1.26 -4.27
C VAL A 37 -9.26 -1.47 -4.08
N GLY A 38 -8.87 -2.27 -3.08
CA GLY A 38 -7.46 -2.60 -2.84
C GLY A 38 -6.82 -3.28 -4.05
N SER A 39 -7.54 -4.16 -4.72
CA SER A 39 -7.09 -4.85 -5.94
C SER A 39 -6.89 -3.89 -7.11
N ILE A 40 -7.80 -2.93 -7.32
CA ILE A 40 -7.64 -1.91 -8.36
C ILE A 40 -6.42 -1.04 -8.08
N ILE A 41 -6.30 -0.53 -6.86
CA ILE A 41 -5.16 0.32 -6.46
C ILE A 41 -3.87 -0.45 -6.71
N ASN A 42 -3.77 -1.67 -6.18
CA ASN A 42 -2.57 -2.47 -6.28
C ASN A 42 -2.23 -2.88 -7.72
N TYR A 43 -3.25 -3.10 -8.55
CA TYR A 43 -3.05 -3.37 -9.97
C TYR A 43 -2.57 -2.14 -10.75
N LEU A 44 -2.93 -0.93 -10.31
CA LEU A 44 -2.42 0.31 -10.88
C LEU A 44 -1.01 0.65 -10.39
N THR A 45 -0.67 0.32 -9.14
CA THR A 45 0.64 0.64 -8.56
C THR A 45 1.72 -0.41 -8.84
N PHE A 46 1.41 -1.70 -8.69
CA PHE A 46 2.38 -2.80 -8.74
C PHE A 46 2.08 -3.85 -9.82
N GLY A 47 1.06 -3.61 -10.66
CA GLY A 47 0.75 -4.48 -11.78
C GLY A 47 0.12 -5.83 -11.41
N TYR A 48 -0.28 -6.05 -10.14
CA TYR A 48 -0.98 -7.28 -9.74
C TYR A 48 -2.24 -7.06 -8.90
N ARG A 49 -3.13 -8.05 -8.96
CA ARG A 49 -4.43 -8.06 -8.29
C ARG A 49 -4.40 -8.97 -7.05
N TYR A 50 -5.14 -8.63 -6.00
CA TYR A 50 -5.38 -9.57 -4.90
C TYR A 50 -6.43 -10.59 -5.34
N SER A 51 -5.99 -11.81 -5.62
CA SER A 51 -6.87 -12.95 -5.87
C SER A 51 -7.34 -13.57 -4.55
N LYS A 52 -8.30 -14.53 -4.61
CA LYS A 52 -8.84 -15.20 -3.41
C LYS A 52 -7.75 -15.84 -2.55
N ASP A 53 -6.68 -16.33 -3.19
CA ASP A 53 -5.47 -16.91 -2.61
C ASP A 53 -4.54 -15.89 -1.94
N LYS A 54 -4.64 -14.60 -2.29
CA LYS A 54 -3.84 -13.50 -1.69
C LYS A 54 -4.62 -12.65 -0.68
N ARG A 55 -5.77 -13.12 -0.19
CA ARG A 55 -6.57 -12.40 0.81
C ARG A 55 -5.80 -12.06 2.09
N ALA A 56 -4.91 -12.94 2.54
CA ALA A 56 -4.10 -12.69 3.73
C ALA A 56 -3.15 -11.49 3.57
N GLU A 57 -2.60 -11.32 2.37
CA GLU A 57 -1.73 -10.19 2.02
C GLU A 57 -2.53 -8.89 2.01
N PHE A 58 -3.72 -8.91 1.40
CA PHE A 58 -4.63 -7.76 1.41
C PHE A 58 -5.02 -7.36 2.84
N GLU A 59 -5.42 -8.32 3.68
CA GLU A 59 -5.80 -8.03 5.07
C GLU A 59 -4.66 -7.42 5.87
N HIS A 60 -3.42 -7.86 5.63
CA HIS A 60 -2.24 -7.28 6.27
C HIS A 60 -2.06 -5.80 5.87
N VAL A 61 -2.16 -5.48 4.58
CA VAL A 61 -2.08 -4.09 4.09
C VAL A 61 -3.25 -3.24 4.61
N LYS A 62 -4.46 -3.78 4.63
CA LYS A 62 -5.66 -3.12 5.16
C LYS A 62 -5.55 -2.83 6.66
N GLN A 63 -5.01 -3.77 7.43
CA GLN A 63 -4.76 -3.58 8.87
C GLN A 63 -3.73 -2.48 9.12
N PHE A 64 -2.68 -2.38 8.32
CA PHE A 64 -1.73 -1.28 8.42
C PHE A 64 -2.38 0.06 8.11
N ALA A 65 -3.12 0.17 7.00
CA ALA A 65 -3.82 1.39 6.64
C ALA A 65 -4.79 1.83 7.75
N THR A 66 -5.52 0.89 8.32
CA THR A 66 -6.45 1.13 9.44
C THR A 66 -5.70 1.59 10.70
N THR A 67 -4.57 0.95 11.02
CA THR A 67 -3.71 1.35 12.15
C THR A 67 -3.19 2.76 11.95
N LEU A 68 -2.69 3.11 10.77
CA LEU A 68 -2.23 4.46 10.48
C LEU A 68 -3.35 5.51 10.62
N VAL A 69 -4.50 5.28 9.99
CA VAL A 69 -5.65 6.19 10.09
C VAL A 69 -6.07 6.37 11.55
N SER A 70 -6.21 5.27 12.31
CA SER A 70 -6.58 5.36 13.73
C SER A 70 -5.54 6.10 14.57
N GLN A 71 -4.24 5.94 14.31
CA GLN A 71 -3.21 6.69 15.01
C GLN A 71 -3.28 8.18 14.70
N PHE A 72 -3.44 8.57 13.42
CA PHE A 72 -3.56 9.98 13.02
C PHE A 72 -4.90 10.62 13.40
N SER A 73 -5.94 9.82 13.63
CA SER A 73 -7.25 10.29 14.11
C SER A 73 -7.30 10.47 15.62
N ASN A 74 -6.39 9.86 16.38
CA ASN A 74 -6.36 9.97 17.83
C ASN A 74 -5.86 11.35 18.28
N PRO A 75 -6.67 12.16 19.01
CA PRO A 75 -6.26 13.49 19.46
C PRO A 75 -5.04 13.50 20.37
N LEU A 76 -4.84 12.45 21.17
CA LEU A 76 -3.68 12.34 22.06
C LEU A 76 -2.39 12.18 21.26
N ASN A 77 -2.42 11.36 20.21
CA ASN A 77 -1.27 11.19 19.32
C ASN A 77 -0.95 12.51 18.61
N ARG A 78 -1.96 13.24 18.12
CA ARG A 78 -1.75 14.57 17.52
C ARG A 78 -1.12 15.57 18.47
N LEU A 79 -1.49 15.54 19.75
CA LEU A 79 -0.88 16.39 20.76
C LEU A 79 0.58 15.98 20.99
N MET A 80 0.86 14.68 21.05
CA MET A 80 2.23 14.17 21.17
C MET A 80 3.10 14.55 19.96
N ASP A 81 2.56 14.50 18.74
CA ASP A 81 3.27 14.84 17.51
C ASP A 81 3.61 16.33 17.39
N SER A 82 2.97 17.20 18.20
CA SER A 82 3.24 18.65 18.17
C SER A 82 4.61 19.04 18.75
N ASP A 83 5.14 18.25 19.69
CA ASP A 83 6.50 18.41 20.23
C ASP A 83 7.11 17.02 20.56
N PRO A 84 7.56 16.28 19.54
CA PRO A 84 8.05 14.91 19.73
C PRO A 84 9.23 14.82 20.70
N GLU A 85 10.12 15.82 20.70
CA GLU A 85 11.30 15.89 21.58
C GLU A 85 10.91 16.00 23.05
N TYR A 86 9.84 16.75 23.36
CA TYR A 86 9.32 16.85 24.72
C TYR A 86 8.66 15.54 25.16
N TYR A 87 7.73 15.00 24.36
CA TYR A 87 6.94 13.84 24.76
C TYR A 87 7.75 12.52 24.81
N LYS A 88 8.79 12.36 23.97
CA LYS A 88 9.71 11.21 24.03
C LYS A 88 10.46 11.07 25.36
N LYS A 89 10.51 12.11 26.19
CA LYS A 89 11.12 12.04 27.54
C LYS A 89 10.27 11.24 28.54
N PHE A 90 8.96 11.12 28.30
CA PHE A 90 8.07 10.33 29.17
C PHE A 90 8.09 8.84 28.78
N PRO A 91 8.27 7.90 29.74
CA PRO A 91 8.44 6.47 29.44
C PRO A 91 7.29 5.86 28.62
N LEU A 92 6.05 6.25 28.92
CA LEU A 92 4.85 5.76 28.22
C LEU A 92 4.80 6.25 26.77
N CYS A 93 5.03 7.55 26.57
CA CYS A 93 5.06 8.18 25.24
C CYS A 93 6.20 7.64 24.38
N ASN A 94 7.39 7.44 24.95
CA ASN A 94 8.53 6.85 24.25
C ASN A 94 8.26 5.41 23.79
N SER A 95 7.62 4.61 24.65
CA SER A 95 7.26 3.23 24.32
C SER A 95 6.24 3.19 23.17
N TYR A 96 5.27 4.11 23.18
CA TYR A 96 4.33 4.28 22.09
C TYR A 96 5.03 4.68 20.78
N TYR A 97 5.93 5.67 20.80
CA TYR A 97 6.69 6.08 19.61
C TYR A 97 7.51 4.93 19.02
N LYS A 98 8.18 4.14 19.86
CA LYS A 98 8.95 2.96 19.41
C LYS A 98 8.06 1.88 18.80
N TYR A 99 6.89 1.64 19.37
CA TYR A 99 5.93 0.70 18.82
C TYR A 99 5.46 1.18 17.43
N PHE A 100 5.06 2.44 17.34
CA PHE A 100 4.53 3.01 16.10
C PHE A 100 5.59 3.09 14.99
N SER A 101 6.81 3.51 15.31
CA SER A 101 7.91 3.51 14.33
C SER A 101 8.25 2.09 13.85
N GLY A 102 8.14 1.08 14.73
CA GLY A 102 8.27 -0.33 14.36
C GLY A 102 7.20 -0.78 13.36
N GLU A 103 5.95 -0.38 13.54
CA GLU A 103 4.86 -0.69 12.59
C GLU A 103 5.04 0.03 11.24
N ILE A 104 5.46 1.30 11.26
CA ILE A 104 5.84 2.03 10.03
C ILE A 104 6.99 1.32 9.31
N GLN A 105 8.01 0.85 10.05
CA GLN A 105 9.14 0.16 9.45
C GLN A 105 8.71 -1.15 8.78
N LYS A 106 7.86 -1.96 9.43
CA LYS A 106 7.30 -3.18 8.80
C LYS A 106 6.54 -2.88 7.51
N MET A 107 5.79 -1.78 7.48
CA MET A 107 5.10 -1.33 6.28
C MET A 107 6.08 -0.92 5.18
N LYS A 108 7.11 -0.13 5.51
CA LYS A 108 8.17 0.24 4.56
C LYS A 108 8.85 -1.02 4.00
N ASP A 109 9.20 -1.97 4.86
CA ASP A 109 9.83 -3.23 4.46
C ASP A 109 8.94 -4.04 3.51
N PHE A 110 7.63 -4.09 3.77
CA PHE A 110 6.67 -4.75 2.88
C PHE A 110 6.69 -4.13 1.47
N PHE A 111 6.59 -2.81 1.36
CA PHE A 111 6.60 -2.14 0.05
C PHE A 111 7.97 -2.18 -0.62
N ASN A 112 9.06 -2.06 0.14
CA ASN A 112 10.43 -2.22 -0.40
C ASN A 112 10.60 -3.61 -1.04
N ASN A 113 10.13 -4.67 -0.38
CA ASN A 113 10.16 -6.02 -0.94
C ASN A 113 9.34 -6.13 -2.25
N LEU A 114 8.20 -5.44 -2.35
CA LEU A 114 7.42 -5.41 -3.60
C LEU A 114 8.16 -4.66 -4.70
N ILE A 115 8.74 -3.50 -4.39
CA ILE A 115 9.52 -2.69 -5.34
C ILE A 115 10.74 -3.48 -5.83
N GLU A 116 11.49 -4.12 -4.94
CA GLU A 116 12.67 -4.93 -5.31
C GLU A 116 12.31 -6.10 -6.22
N LYS A 117 11.19 -6.80 -5.94
CA LYS A 117 10.70 -7.88 -6.81
C LYS A 117 10.33 -7.34 -8.18
N HIS A 118 9.67 -6.18 -8.22
CA HIS A 118 9.21 -5.55 -9.44
C HIS A 118 10.37 -4.98 -10.27
N GLN A 119 11.38 -4.38 -9.65
CA GLN A 119 12.63 -3.93 -10.28
C GLN A 119 13.34 -5.03 -11.07
N LYS A 120 13.36 -6.26 -10.54
CA LYS A 120 14.00 -7.41 -11.21
C LYS A 120 13.30 -7.83 -12.50
N SER A 121 12.02 -7.51 -12.66
CA SER A 121 11.24 -7.82 -13.86
C SER A 121 11.22 -6.68 -14.90
N ILE A 122 11.67 -5.48 -14.53
CA ILE A 122 11.60 -4.31 -15.42
C ILE A 122 12.71 -4.35 -16.47
N ASN A 123 12.33 -4.17 -17.73
CA ASN A 123 13.25 -3.82 -18.80
C ASN A 123 13.35 -2.29 -18.92
N PHE A 124 14.42 -1.70 -18.35
CA PHE A 124 14.62 -0.25 -18.28
C PHE A 124 14.83 0.41 -19.65
N GLU A 125 15.26 -0.35 -20.65
CA GLU A 125 15.54 0.11 -22.01
C GLU A 125 14.37 -0.16 -22.97
N SER A 126 13.25 -0.68 -22.48
CA SER A 126 12.07 -0.92 -23.31
C SER A 126 11.36 0.40 -23.67
N ASP A 127 10.99 0.54 -24.94
CA ASP A 127 10.12 1.61 -25.45
C ASP A 127 8.62 1.30 -25.25
N GLU A 128 8.29 0.11 -24.74
CA GLU A 128 6.90 -0.25 -24.43
C GLU A 128 6.35 0.62 -23.30
N GLU A 129 5.04 0.90 -23.35
CA GLU A 129 4.37 1.64 -22.28
C GLU A 129 4.48 0.91 -20.94
N PRO A 130 4.80 1.62 -19.84
CA PRO A 130 4.83 1.04 -18.50
C PRO A 130 3.49 0.40 -18.14
N THR A 131 3.55 -0.78 -17.55
CA THR A 131 2.36 -1.58 -17.21
C THR A 131 1.67 -1.09 -15.92
N ASP A 132 2.45 -0.47 -15.04
CA ASP A 132 2.01 0.12 -13.78
C ASP A 132 2.82 1.38 -13.39
N PHE A 133 2.39 2.02 -12.30
CA PHE A 133 2.97 3.26 -11.81
C PHE A 133 4.41 3.11 -11.30
N VAL A 134 4.72 2.01 -10.61
CA VAL A 134 6.06 1.80 -10.05
C VAL A 134 7.07 1.60 -11.18
N GLU A 135 6.73 0.83 -12.21
CA GLU A 135 7.54 0.70 -13.42
C GLU A 135 7.77 2.05 -14.10
N ALA A 136 6.71 2.85 -14.31
CA ALA A 136 6.83 4.17 -14.92
C ALA A 136 7.78 5.08 -14.13
N TYR A 137 7.64 5.07 -12.79
CA TYR A 137 8.47 5.87 -11.89
C TYR A 137 9.94 5.42 -11.94
N LEU A 138 10.20 4.12 -11.87
CA LEU A 138 11.56 3.58 -11.87
C LEU A 138 12.28 3.80 -13.21
N ARG A 139 11.58 3.63 -14.34
CA ARG A 139 12.14 3.95 -15.67
C ARG A 139 12.47 5.44 -15.79
N HIS A 140 11.59 6.31 -15.28
CA HIS A 140 11.85 7.76 -15.26
C HIS A 140 13.07 8.10 -14.40
N GLN A 141 13.18 7.52 -13.20
CA GLN A 141 14.34 7.72 -12.33
C GLN A 141 15.64 7.23 -12.97
N HIS A 142 15.61 6.10 -13.69
CA HIS A 142 16.77 5.59 -14.42
C HIS A 142 17.24 6.57 -15.51
N LYS A 143 16.30 7.12 -16.30
CA LYS A 143 16.60 8.14 -17.32
C LYS A 143 17.21 9.40 -16.72
N LEU A 144 16.65 9.92 -15.64
CA LEU A 144 17.19 11.10 -14.94
C LEU A 144 18.63 10.88 -14.45
N LYS A 145 18.92 9.70 -13.91
CA LYS A 145 20.29 9.34 -13.47
C LYS A 145 21.27 9.24 -14.63
N ALA A 146 20.84 8.70 -15.77
CA ALA A 146 21.66 8.63 -16.99
C ALA A 146 21.97 10.03 -17.56
N GLU A 147 21.04 10.98 -17.41
CA GLU A 147 21.19 12.37 -17.84
C GLU A 147 21.98 13.25 -16.84
N GLY A 148 22.45 12.69 -15.72
CA GLY A 148 23.21 13.42 -14.69
C GLY A 148 22.35 14.27 -13.75
N GLY A 149 21.04 14.03 -13.70
CA GLY A 149 20.12 14.65 -12.75
C GLY A 149 20.44 14.22 -11.31
N ASN A 150 20.78 15.20 -10.46
CA ASN A 150 21.08 14.94 -9.05
C ASN A 150 19.78 14.62 -8.30
N ASP A 151 19.67 13.39 -7.80
CA ASP A 151 18.48 12.85 -7.11
C ASP A 151 18.40 13.44 -5.68
N ASN A 152 18.01 14.72 -5.57
CA ASN A 152 17.91 15.45 -4.29
C ASN A 152 16.69 15.03 -3.43
N ASN A 153 16.04 13.91 -3.73
CA ASN A 153 14.91 13.38 -2.96
C ASN A 153 15.35 12.35 -1.91
N ASN A 154 16.42 12.65 -1.17
CA ASN A 154 16.60 12.08 0.15
C ASN A 154 15.55 12.73 1.07
N VAL A 155 14.30 12.26 0.98
CA VAL A 155 13.28 12.55 1.98
C VAL A 155 13.77 11.87 3.24
N ASN A 156 14.41 12.68 4.09
CA ASN A 156 14.98 12.31 5.37
C ASN A 156 14.26 11.14 6.05
N ASP A 157 15.06 10.17 6.51
CA ASP A 157 14.72 9.07 7.43
C ASP A 157 14.28 9.58 8.82
N ASN A 158 13.35 10.53 8.88
CA ASN A 158 12.76 11.06 10.10
C ASN A 158 11.24 10.85 10.05
N PHE A 159 10.83 9.60 10.23
CA PHE A 159 9.56 9.26 10.86
C PHE A 159 9.86 8.29 12.00
#